data_AF-A0A2V7XDQ6-F1
#
_entry.id   AF-A0A2V7XDQ6-F1
#
_cell.length_a   1.000
_cell.length_b   1.000
_cell.length_c   1.000
_cell.angle_alpha   90.00
_cell.angle_beta   90.00
_cell.angle_gamma   90.00
#
_symmetry.space_group_name_H-M   'P 1'
#
loop_
_entity.id
_entity.type
_entity.pdbx_description
1 polymer ?
#
loop_
_entity_poly.entity_id
_entity_poly.type
_entity_poly.pdbx_seq_one_letter_code
_entity_poly.pdbx_strand_id
1 'polypeptide(L)'
;PTPARVERSGRDLLLVLPGAHPRPGLLLPFPNAGVAELTLKDSREGARIRIRLDKPLDYELRQEPGLMSVTIVPWAPVRDLSAKVLWPTAAGRPEAASPAAPPPVEHEARPAAPPPAEREAAPTAEPPVAHEAAPAAERAVEPEVTPAAPLPLEREAAPAAQPPVAAEAAATAEPPVRHEATPAAPPAVPREGQLGSAAGDVRDLYAKILPPPAGVGPEEAAPAEGGAAETVVQREGFQFGPVRLLPTLVTSYIDADTALLDTPQPVRDRYFQIEPRLTFDLGAAVPGGRKVELTYNPRFRTSTAFPELRHATHLATLSLEAPVGGRFTVRALHHYARGLIETTEVDPGREYFFRLSPFTRQQTLAGVAVSSGGRFSFDVLGSRDSVHLSDNAGFFDHRTDLVASSLIYELGPASHALLRYAWDHIPPSAQRAIIESRASTVSLEVKGELIPLVRGDLMVGYRHLSAPRGGTGGTQFDGTVVAASLRKEFTPSASVSLIGFRDTYPSGFEENAFYVATSAGLEADLGLPLSLVFHGTVGWQRNGYRVPAAGLAVPRRDELIGWSAGVGRSLTRWSFLRGDYRQDRRDSNLPAFDTNGHVFIVQLGLGYLGPAPVGGVPR
;
A
#
# COMPACT_ATOMS: atom_id res chain seq x y z
N PRO A 1 -31.98 -29.43 33.01
CA PRO A 1 -31.99 -29.93 31.62
C PRO A 1 -31.02 -31.11 31.45
N THR A 2 -31.44 -32.15 30.74
CA THR A 2 -30.53 -33.24 30.33
C THR A 2 -29.50 -32.68 29.34
N PRO A 3 -28.20 -33.01 29.45
CA PRO A 3 -27.21 -32.57 28.48
C PRO A 3 -27.53 -33.14 27.08
N ALA A 4 -27.15 -32.41 26.04
CA ALA A 4 -27.23 -32.90 24.68
C ALA A 4 -26.10 -33.91 24.42
N ARG A 5 -26.29 -34.82 23.46
CA ARG A 5 -25.24 -35.78 23.06
C ARG A 5 -25.16 -35.92 21.56
N VAL A 6 -23.95 -36.18 21.05
CA VAL A 6 -23.69 -36.47 19.64
C VAL A 6 -23.24 -37.93 19.53
N GLU A 7 -23.92 -38.70 18.69
CA GLU A 7 -23.61 -40.09 18.36
C GLU A 7 -23.04 -40.12 16.93
N ARG A 8 -21.81 -40.64 16.73
CA ARG A 8 -21.16 -40.71 15.40
C ARG A 8 -21.34 -42.11 14.81
N SER A 9 -21.89 -42.20 13.61
CA SER A 9 -22.03 -43.44 12.83
C SER A 9 -21.46 -43.23 11.42
N GLY A 10 -20.16 -43.50 11.28
CA GLY A 10 -19.43 -43.34 10.01
C GLY A 10 -19.40 -41.88 9.52
N ARG A 11 -20.29 -41.55 8.57
CA ARG A 11 -20.48 -40.18 8.04
C ARG A 11 -21.65 -39.43 8.69
N ASP A 12 -22.48 -40.08 9.49
CA ASP A 12 -23.58 -39.44 10.21
C ASP A 12 -23.14 -38.98 11.60
N LEU A 13 -23.41 -37.72 11.94
CA LEU A 13 -23.46 -37.20 13.31
C LEU A 13 -24.93 -37.06 13.71
N LEU A 14 -25.38 -37.85 14.68
CA LEU A 14 -26.72 -37.79 15.23
C LEU A 14 -26.68 -37.01 16.56
N LEU A 15 -27.14 -35.77 16.50
CA LEU A 15 -27.26 -34.86 17.62
C LEU A 15 -28.64 -35.06 18.28
N VAL A 16 -28.65 -35.51 19.53
CA VAL A 16 -29.86 -35.78 20.33
C VAL A 16 -30.04 -34.67 21.37
N LEU A 17 -31.23 -34.06 21.37
CA LEU A 17 -31.66 -32.96 22.24
C LEU A 17 -32.80 -33.43 23.16
N PRO A 18 -32.51 -33.98 24.36
CA PRO A 18 -33.53 -34.66 25.14
C PRO A 18 -34.59 -33.71 25.69
N GLY A 19 -35.87 -34.03 25.48
CA GLY A 19 -37.02 -33.21 25.89
C GLY A 19 -37.23 -31.90 25.11
N ALA A 20 -36.41 -31.60 24.10
CA ALA A 20 -36.71 -30.53 23.15
C ALA A 20 -37.63 -31.07 22.04
N HIS A 21 -38.69 -30.36 21.67
CA HIS A 21 -39.53 -30.72 20.52
C HIS A 21 -39.47 -29.61 19.46
N PRO A 22 -39.31 -29.95 18.17
CA PRO A 22 -39.20 -28.95 17.11
C PRO A 22 -40.57 -28.31 16.86
N ARG A 23 -40.61 -26.98 16.80
CA ARG A 23 -41.85 -26.26 16.47
C ARG A 23 -42.23 -26.54 15.00
N PRO A 24 -43.53 -26.70 14.67
CA PRO A 24 -43.98 -26.72 13.27
C PRO A 24 -43.47 -25.48 12.52
N GLY A 25 -42.91 -25.68 11.32
CA GLY A 25 -42.30 -24.61 10.54
C GLY A 25 -40.86 -24.25 10.91
N LEU A 26 -40.19 -24.98 11.83
CA LEU A 26 -38.76 -24.83 12.05
C LEU A 26 -37.97 -25.29 10.80
N LEU A 27 -37.58 -24.33 9.96
CA LEU A 27 -36.71 -24.57 8.81
C LEU A 27 -35.29 -24.88 9.29
N LEU A 28 -34.74 -26.01 8.83
CA LEU A 28 -33.31 -26.26 8.89
C LEU A 28 -32.59 -25.36 7.84
N PRO A 29 -31.35 -24.91 8.12
CA PRO A 29 -30.53 -24.27 7.10
C PRO A 29 -30.22 -25.27 5.98
N PHE A 30 -30.05 -24.75 4.76
CA PHE A 30 -29.57 -25.57 3.63
C PHE A 30 -28.16 -26.12 3.95
N PRO A 31 -27.84 -27.36 3.53
CA PRO A 31 -26.52 -27.94 3.76
C PRO A 31 -25.40 -27.08 3.14
N ASN A 32 -24.32 -26.87 3.89
CA ASN A 32 -23.12 -26.18 3.45
C ASN A 32 -22.02 -27.18 3.05
N ALA A 33 -20.96 -26.70 2.41
CA ALA A 33 -19.86 -27.55 1.93
C ALA A 33 -19.27 -28.43 3.06
N GLY A 34 -19.29 -29.76 2.88
CA GLY A 34 -18.94 -30.74 3.91
C GLY A 34 -20.13 -31.49 4.50
N VAL A 35 -21.35 -30.95 4.39
CA VAL A 35 -22.61 -31.56 4.83
C VAL A 35 -23.44 -31.95 3.61
N ALA A 36 -23.64 -33.24 3.40
CA ALA A 36 -24.42 -33.80 2.30
C ALA A 36 -25.94 -33.76 2.55
N GLU A 37 -26.37 -33.90 3.81
CA GLU A 37 -27.78 -34.04 4.19
C GLU A 37 -27.96 -33.54 5.63
N LEU A 38 -28.96 -32.68 5.87
CA LEU A 38 -29.34 -32.24 7.22
C LEU A 38 -30.82 -32.58 7.42
N THR A 39 -31.12 -33.46 8.38
CA THR A 39 -32.52 -33.85 8.67
C THR A 39 -32.84 -33.76 10.16
N LEU A 40 -34.03 -33.24 10.45
CA LEU A 40 -34.57 -33.08 11.79
C LEU A 40 -35.75 -34.05 11.94
N LYS A 41 -35.71 -34.87 13.00
CA LYS A 41 -36.80 -35.78 13.36
C LYS A 41 -37.19 -35.53 14.81
N ASP A 42 -38.48 -35.35 15.05
CA ASP A 42 -39.01 -35.44 16.41
C ASP A 42 -39.02 -36.90 16.87
N SER A 43 -38.91 -37.14 18.18
CA SER A 43 -38.94 -38.48 18.75
C SER A 43 -39.46 -38.45 20.19
N ARG A 44 -39.83 -39.63 20.73
CA ARG A 44 -40.34 -39.76 22.12
C ARG A 44 -39.32 -39.34 23.19
N GLU A 45 -38.03 -39.23 22.84
CA GLU A 45 -36.97 -38.74 23.72
C GLU A 45 -36.70 -37.23 23.54
N GLY A 46 -37.29 -36.59 22.53
CA GLY A 46 -36.95 -35.25 22.06
C GLY A 46 -36.37 -35.24 20.63
N ALA A 47 -35.95 -34.06 20.19
CA ALA A 47 -35.49 -33.80 18.84
C ALA A 47 -34.16 -34.50 18.52
N ARG A 48 -34.05 -35.02 17.31
CA ARG A 48 -32.83 -35.63 16.76
C ARG A 48 -32.48 -34.95 15.44
N ILE A 49 -31.32 -34.30 15.39
CA ILE A 49 -30.75 -33.69 14.18
C ILE A 49 -29.67 -34.64 13.65
N ARG A 50 -29.86 -35.17 12.44
CA ARG A 50 -28.87 -35.94 11.71
C ARG A 50 -28.14 -35.02 10.74
N ILE A 51 -26.84 -34.88 10.95
CA ILE A 51 -25.91 -34.18 10.06
C ILE A 51 -25.10 -35.24 9.32
N ARG A 52 -25.34 -35.43 8.03
CA ARG A 52 -24.59 -36.37 7.19
C ARG A 52 -23.47 -35.63 6.49
N LEU A 53 -22.25 -36.10 6.64
CA LEU A 53 -21.06 -35.47 6.08
C LEU A 53 -20.66 -36.09 4.74
N ASP A 54 -20.07 -35.28 3.86
CA ASP A 54 -19.53 -35.75 2.57
C ASP A 54 -18.44 -36.82 2.78
N LYS A 55 -17.61 -36.62 3.81
CA LYS A 55 -16.52 -37.47 4.26
C LYS A 55 -16.54 -37.55 5.79
N PRO A 56 -16.05 -38.64 6.42
CA PRO A 56 -15.94 -38.68 7.87
C PRO A 56 -14.96 -37.60 8.34
N LEU A 57 -15.45 -36.67 9.15
CA LEU A 57 -14.67 -35.61 9.80
C LEU A 57 -14.84 -35.70 11.31
N ASP A 58 -13.90 -35.14 12.06
CA ASP A 58 -13.98 -35.06 13.51
C ASP A 58 -14.80 -33.83 13.93
N TYR A 59 -15.13 -33.73 15.22
CA TYR A 59 -16.02 -32.68 15.69
C TYR A 59 -15.77 -32.32 17.16
N GLU A 60 -16.08 -31.07 17.51
CA GLU A 60 -16.14 -30.57 18.87
C GLU A 60 -17.59 -30.21 19.21
N LEU A 61 -18.08 -30.63 20.38
CA LEU A 61 -19.39 -30.24 20.92
C LEU A 61 -19.17 -29.25 22.07
N ARG A 62 -19.73 -28.05 21.97
CA ARG A 62 -19.84 -27.11 23.09
C ARG A 62 -21.30 -26.91 23.47
N GLN A 63 -21.57 -26.86 24.78
CA GLN A 63 -22.90 -26.60 25.32
C GLN A 63 -22.81 -25.51 26.39
N GLU A 64 -23.56 -24.44 26.17
CA GLU A 64 -23.67 -23.25 27.01
C GLU A 64 -25.13 -23.07 27.45
N PRO A 65 -25.45 -22.19 28.42
CA PRO A 65 -26.83 -21.94 28.84
C PRO A 65 -27.68 -21.33 27.71
N GLY A 66 -28.45 -22.19 27.02
CA GLY A 66 -29.35 -21.80 25.93
C GLY A 66 -28.73 -21.84 24.52
N LEU A 67 -27.43 -22.11 24.41
CA LEU A 67 -26.72 -22.26 23.13
C LEU A 67 -25.96 -23.60 23.10
N MET A 68 -25.86 -24.21 21.92
CA MET A 68 -25.07 -25.42 21.72
C MET A 68 -24.57 -25.45 20.28
N SER A 69 -23.28 -25.72 20.10
CA SER A 69 -22.61 -25.76 18.82
C SER A 69 -21.91 -27.09 18.60
N VAL A 70 -22.04 -27.63 17.38
CA VAL A 70 -21.25 -28.77 16.89
C VAL A 70 -20.34 -28.23 15.81
N THR A 71 -19.06 -28.06 16.14
CA THR A 71 -18.03 -27.60 15.20
C THR A 71 -17.44 -28.81 14.51
N ILE A 72 -17.68 -28.97 13.21
CA ILE A 72 -17.07 -30.04 12.41
C ILE A 72 -15.66 -29.60 12.04
N VAL A 73 -14.65 -30.37 12.45
CA VAL A 73 -13.23 -30.06 12.27
C VAL A 73 -12.71 -30.79 11.02
N PRO A 74 -12.28 -30.07 9.96
CA PRO A 74 -11.70 -30.70 8.80
C PRO A 74 -10.30 -31.26 9.15
N TRP A 75 -10.05 -32.52 8.80
CA TRP A 75 -8.68 -33.06 8.77
C TRP A 75 -7.88 -32.27 7.72
N ALA A 76 -6.86 -31.54 8.18
CA ALA A 76 -5.87 -30.88 7.34
C ALA A 76 -4.46 -31.06 7.95
N PRO A 77 -3.45 -31.52 7.19
CA PRO A 77 -2.06 -31.41 7.61
C PRO A 77 -1.61 -29.94 7.53
N VAL A 78 -0.90 -29.47 8.56
CA VAL A 78 -0.36 -28.10 8.61
C VAL A 78 0.45 -27.79 7.35
N ARG A 79 0.13 -26.68 6.69
CA ARG A 79 0.87 -26.12 5.55
C ARG A 79 0.84 -24.60 5.60
N ASP A 80 1.98 -24.02 5.29
CA ASP A 80 2.32 -22.62 5.53
C ASP A 80 2.27 -21.78 4.23
N LEU A 81 1.93 -20.50 4.36
CA LEU A 81 1.61 -19.59 3.25
C LEU A 81 2.24 -18.21 3.45
N SER A 82 3.43 -18.02 2.87
CA SER A 82 4.17 -16.76 2.93
C SER A 82 4.31 -16.11 1.55
N ALA A 83 3.69 -14.93 1.38
CA ALA A 83 3.95 -13.97 0.30
C ALA A 83 4.60 -12.71 0.91
N LYS A 84 5.38 -11.95 0.12
CA LYS A 84 5.50 -10.51 0.43
C LYS A 84 4.11 -9.91 0.32
N VAL A 85 3.75 -9.07 1.30
CA VAL A 85 2.40 -8.54 1.44
C VAL A 85 2.40 -7.02 1.33
N LEU A 86 1.79 -6.50 0.26
CA LEU A 86 1.25 -5.15 0.05
C LEU A 86 -0.03 -4.90 0.88
N TRP A 87 -0.02 -5.38 2.12
CA TRP A 87 -0.85 -5.00 3.26
C TRP A 87 -2.37 -5.34 3.23
N PRO A 88 -2.97 -5.83 4.34
CA PRO A 88 -4.29 -6.48 4.30
C PRO A 88 -5.51 -5.58 4.62
N THR A 89 -6.63 -5.85 3.95
CA THR A 89 -7.99 -5.45 4.37
C THR A 89 -8.70 -6.61 5.10
N ALA A 90 -9.81 -6.33 5.82
CA ALA A 90 -10.47 -7.29 6.70
C ALA A 90 -11.52 -8.19 6.02
N ALA A 91 -11.59 -9.46 6.47
CA ALA A 91 -12.66 -10.42 6.12
C ALA A 91 -13.66 -10.57 7.27
N GLY A 92 -14.96 -10.53 6.97
CA GLY A 92 -16.05 -10.57 7.96
C GLY A 92 -16.72 -11.94 8.13
N ARG A 93 -17.44 -12.13 9.25
CA ARG A 93 -18.24 -13.33 9.57
C ARG A 93 -19.51 -12.95 10.38
N PRO A 94 -20.46 -13.87 10.65
CA PRO A 94 -21.80 -13.82 10.05
C PRO A 94 -22.89 -13.31 10.99
N GLU A 95 -24.02 -12.85 10.43
CA GLU A 95 -25.21 -12.41 11.18
C GLU A 95 -26.45 -13.30 10.89
N ALA A 96 -27.43 -13.25 11.79
CA ALA A 96 -28.67 -14.04 11.77
C ALA A 96 -29.83 -13.31 11.05
N ALA A 97 -31.01 -13.95 10.97
CA ALA A 97 -31.98 -13.65 9.92
C ALA A 97 -33.32 -13.03 10.37
N SER A 98 -33.79 -12.06 9.56
CA SER A 98 -35.21 -11.73 9.26
C SER A 98 -36.05 -11.04 10.35
N PRO A 99 -37.16 -10.33 10.02
CA PRO A 99 -38.20 -10.75 9.05
C PRO A 99 -38.82 -9.71 8.08
N ALA A 100 -39.38 -10.25 6.98
CA ALA A 100 -40.62 -9.88 6.25
C ALA A 100 -40.96 -8.42 5.85
N ALA A 101 -41.54 -8.28 4.64
CA ALA A 101 -41.90 -7.00 4.00
C ALA A 101 -43.40 -6.84 3.69
N PRO A 102 -43.88 -5.62 3.34
CA PRO A 102 -45.15 -5.37 2.63
C PRO A 102 -44.99 -5.41 1.08
N PRO A 103 -46.10 -5.45 0.31
CA PRO A 103 -46.09 -5.62 -1.15
C PRO A 103 -45.80 -4.34 -1.96
N PRO A 104 -45.46 -4.45 -3.26
CA PRO A 104 -45.23 -3.30 -4.14
C PRO A 104 -46.52 -2.57 -4.53
N VAL A 105 -46.37 -1.28 -4.86
CA VAL A 105 -47.42 -0.44 -5.47
C VAL A 105 -47.00 -0.11 -6.90
N GLU A 106 -47.90 -0.28 -7.85
CA GLU A 106 -47.71 0.08 -9.26
C GLU A 106 -47.83 1.60 -9.45
N HIS A 107 -46.98 2.20 -10.30
CA HIS A 107 -47.36 3.40 -11.07
C HIS A 107 -46.50 3.58 -12.33
N GLU A 108 -47.06 4.32 -13.28
CA GLU A 108 -46.74 4.31 -14.71
C GLU A 108 -45.73 5.41 -15.15
N ALA A 109 -45.77 5.73 -16.46
CA ALA A 109 -45.38 7.00 -17.06
C ALA A 109 -43.87 7.26 -17.28
N ARG A 110 -43.33 6.56 -18.28
CA ARG A 110 -42.13 6.93 -19.05
C ARG A 110 -42.44 8.09 -20.02
N PRO A 111 -41.71 9.22 -19.99
CA PRO A 111 -41.59 10.13 -21.14
C PRO A 111 -40.40 9.72 -22.03
N ALA A 112 -40.44 10.08 -23.32
CA ALA A 112 -39.40 9.78 -24.30
C ALA A 112 -38.36 10.90 -24.43
N ALA A 113 -37.15 10.55 -24.87
CA ALA A 113 -36.14 11.53 -25.28
C ALA A 113 -36.42 12.07 -26.71
N PRO A 114 -36.12 13.34 -27.01
CA PRO A 114 -36.15 13.87 -28.37
C PRO A 114 -34.98 13.34 -29.21
N PRO A 115 -35.12 13.26 -30.55
CA PRO A 115 -34.07 12.74 -31.44
C PRO A 115 -32.90 13.72 -31.64
N PRO A 116 -31.72 13.24 -32.06
CA PRO A 116 -30.59 14.09 -32.42
C PRO A 116 -30.87 14.85 -33.73
N ALA A 117 -30.37 16.09 -33.82
CA ALA A 117 -30.43 16.88 -35.04
C ALA A 117 -29.23 16.58 -35.96
N GLU A 118 -29.51 16.46 -37.26
CA GLU A 118 -28.50 16.23 -38.30
C GLU A 118 -27.62 17.47 -38.51
N ARG A 119 -26.34 17.26 -38.80
CA ARG A 119 -25.51 18.23 -39.53
C ARG A 119 -24.62 17.53 -40.54
N GLU A 120 -24.47 18.19 -41.67
CA GLU A 120 -24.05 17.64 -42.96
C GLU A 120 -22.67 18.17 -43.38
N ALA A 121 -22.12 17.58 -44.44
CA ALA A 121 -21.03 18.08 -45.28
C ALA A 121 -19.65 18.31 -44.61
N ALA A 122 -18.72 17.40 -44.93
CA ALA A 122 -17.29 17.72 -45.01
C ALA A 122 -16.93 18.13 -46.46
N PRO A 123 -15.87 18.93 -46.68
CA PRO A 123 -15.12 18.97 -47.93
C PRO A 123 -13.83 18.12 -47.84
N THR A 124 -13.35 17.61 -48.98
CA THR A 124 -12.27 16.62 -49.04
C THR A 124 -11.12 17.06 -49.95
N ALA A 125 -9.89 16.90 -49.44
CA ALA A 125 -8.59 16.85 -50.15
C ALA A 125 -8.10 18.04 -50.99
N GLU A 126 -6.83 18.42 -50.78
CA GLU A 126 -5.84 18.55 -51.87
C GLU A 126 -4.39 18.45 -51.35
N PRO A 127 -3.57 17.53 -51.90
CA PRO A 127 -2.11 17.55 -51.84
C PRO A 127 -1.48 17.33 -53.25
N PRO A 128 -0.14 17.33 -53.44
CA PRO A 128 0.96 17.83 -52.60
C PRO A 128 1.82 18.91 -53.31
N VAL A 129 2.89 19.37 -52.67
CA VAL A 129 4.05 19.97 -53.36
C VAL A 129 5.33 19.27 -52.90
N ALA A 130 6.17 18.86 -53.84
CA ALA A 130 7.49 18.29 -53.58
C ALA A 130 8.59 19.33 -53.78
N HIS A 131 9.72 19.16 -53.10
CA HIS A 131 10.98 19.81 -53.44
C HIS A 131 12.11 18.79 -53.57
N GLU A 132 13.15 19.18 -54.29
CA GLU A 132 13.93 18.29 -55.16
C GLU A 132 15.44 18.45 -54.95
N ALA A 133 16.14 17.32 -54.95
CA ALA A 133 17.57 17.11 -55.16
C ALA A 133 18.61 17.81 -54.24
N ALA A 134 19.78 17.17 -54.17
CA ALA A 134 21.01 17.71 -53.58
C ALA A 134 21.87 18.40 -54.68
N PRO A 135 23.09 18.84 -54.33
CA PRO A 135 24.21 18.00 -54.76
C PRO A 135 25.26 17.74 -53.67
N ALA A 136 26.12 16.75 -53.93
CA ALA A 136 27.29 16.43 -53.11
C ALA A 136 28.58 17.04 -53.69
N ALA A 137 29.62 17.19 -52.87
CA ALA A 137 30.99 17.46 -53.29
C ALA A 137 32.00 16.82 -52.31
N GLU A 138 33.20 16.52 -52.81
CA GLU A 138 34.23 15.73 -52.13
C GLU A 138 35.31 16.62 -51.47
N ARG A 139 35.96 16.15 -50.39
CA ARG A 139 37.36 15.65 -50.43
C ARG A 139 37.90 15.25 -49.06
N ALA A 140 38.93 14.39 -49.08
CA ALA A 140 39.73 13.97 -47.93
C ALA A 140 41.02 14.81 -47.80
N VAL A 141 41.73 14.64 -46.67
CA VAL A 141 43.21 14.51 -46.58
C VAL A 141 43.59 14.24 -45.11
N GLU A 142 44.34 13.16 -44.87
CA GLU A 142 45.14 12.95 -43.64
C GLU A 142 46.53 13.57 -43.85
N PRO A 143 47.27 13.94 -42.79
CA PRO A 143 48.30 12.99 -42.39
C PRO A 143 48.59 12.87 -40.88
N GLU A 144 48.83 11.63 -40.50
CA GLU A 144 49.69 11.14 -39.42
C GLU A 144 50.93 12.00 -39.09
N VAL A 145 51.13 12.33 -37.80
CA VAL A 145 52.47 12.50 -37.19
C VAL A 145 52.48 11.99 -35.73
N THR A 146 53.28 10.97 -35.50
CA THR A 146 53.83 10.51 -34.19
C THR A 146 55.33 10.21 -34.46
N PRO A 147 56.26 10.05 -33.48
CA PRO A 147 56.13 10.07 -32.02
C PRO A 147 57.17 10.94 -31.28
N ALA A 148 57.07 11.01 -29.94
CA ALA A 148 58.23 10.90 -29.03
C ALA A 148 57.84 10.83 -27.54
N ALA A 149 58.30 9.78 -26.87
CA ALA A 149 58.59 9.69 -25.43
C ALA A 149 60.03 9.07 -25.35
N PRO A 150 60.79 9.02 -24.23
CA PRO A 150 60.30 8.68 -22.88
C PRO A 150 61.11 9.21 -21.65
N LEU A 151 60.78 8.64 -20.48
CA LEU A 151 61.59 8.47 -19.25
C LEU A 151 61.63 9.60 -18.18
N PRO A 152 61.90 9.24 -16.89
CA PRO A 152 61.31 9.92 -15.73
C PRO A 152 62.36 10.50 -14.75
N LEU A 153 61.88 11.01 -13.61
CA LEU A 153 62.70 11.21 -12.40
C LEU A 153 61.98 10.68 -11.14
N GLU A 154 62.78 10.09 -10.26
CA GLU A 154 62.38 9.53 -8.97
C GLU A 154 62.38 10.60 -7.86
N ARG A 155 61.65 10.37 -6.75
CA ARG A 155 61.98 10.98 -5.45
C ARG A 155 61.42 10.23 -4.23
N GLU A 156 62.15 9.17 -3.88
CA GLU A 156 62.78 9.00 -2.57
C GLU A 156 62.12 9.61 -1.31
N ALA A 157 61.61 8.69 -0.46
CA ALA A 157 61.76 8.57 1.00
C ALA A 157 61.47 9.74 1.98
N ALA A 158 61.14 9.33 3.22
CA ALA A 158 60.92 10.19 4.39
C ALA A 158 62.17 10.30 5.28
N PRO A 159 62.10 11.11 6.36
CA PRO A 159 62.70 10.73 7.63
C PRO A 159 61.66 10.63 8.77
N ALA A 160 62.08 10.05 9.91
CA ALA A 160 61.22 9.63 11.01
C ALA A 160 61.28 10.52 12.27
N ALA A 161 60.46 10.16 13.27
CA ALA A 161 60.15 10.91 14.47
C ALA A 161 61.29 11.07 15.52
N GLN A 162 61.08 11.99 16.47
CA GLN A 162 61.55 11.87 17.85
C GLN A 162 60.42 12.21 18.86
N PRO A 163 60.38 11.60 20.06
CA PRO A 163 59.31 11.79 21.05
C PRO A 163 59.78 12.62 22.29
N PRO A 164 59.29 12.47 23.55
CA PRO A 164 58.54 13.54 24.21
C PRO A 164 59.17 14.08 25.51
N VAL A 165 58.57 15.13 26.09
CA VAL A 165 58.82 15.62 27.46
C VAL A 165 57.48 15.87 28.16
N ALA A 166 57.42 15.64 29.48
CA ALA A 166 56.20 15.78 30.29
C ALA A 166 56.45 16.56 31.61
N ALA A 167 55.48 17.41 31.96
CA ALA A 167 55.15 17.97 33.29
C ALA A 167 53.81 18.74 33.09
N GLU A 168 52.69 18.55 33.81
CA GLU A 168 52.41 18.44 35.26
C GLU A 168 51.95 19.80 35.88
N ALA A 169 51.14 19.75 36.96
CA ALA A 169 50.67 20.87 37.80
C ALA A 169 49.52 21.81 37.30
N ALA A 170 48.32 21.24 37.24
CA ALA A 170 47.10 21.63 37.98
C ALA A 170 46.72 23.10 38.36
N ALA A 171 45.39 23.36 38.25
CA ALA A 171 44.49 23.98 39.26
C ALA A 171 43.84 25.37 39.04
N THR A 172 42.49 25.37 39.10
CA THR A 172 41.53 26.40 39.57
C THR A 172 41.60 27.88 39.13
N ALA A 173 40.53 28.38 38.49
CA ALA A 173 39.66 29.45 39.03
C ALA A 173 38.36 29.68 38.21
N GLU A 174 37.25 30.01 38.90
CA GLU A 174 35.97 30.57 38.43
C GLU A 174 35.43 31.51 39.54
N PRO A 175 34.42 32.39 39.32
CA PRO A 175 34.02 33.18 38.15
C PRO A 175 33.97 34.70 38.53
N PRO A 176 33.27 35.65 37.82
CA PRO A 176 31.82 35.86 38.04
C PRO A 176 30.94 36.47 36.90
N VAL A 177 29.70 35.98 36.76
CA VAL A 177 28.38 36.68 36.89
C VAL A 177 28.35 38.23 36.74
N ARG A 178 27.45 38.93 35.99
CA ARG A 178 26.18 38.64 35.27
C ARG A 178 25.89 39.69 34.14
N HIS A 179 25.05 39.37 33.13
CA HIS A 179 23.77 40.03 32.73
C HIS A 179 23.27 39.41 31.39
N GLU A 180 22.04 38.91 31.15
CA GLU A 180 20.65 39.19 31.61
C GLU A 180 19.82 40.03 30.62
N ALA A 181 19.09 39.36 29.72
CA ALA A 181 17.93 39.89 29.01
C ALA A 181 17.07 38.76 28.38
N THR A 182 15.93 38.42 28.98
CA THR A 182 14.86 37.62 28.34
C THR A 182 13.50 38.16 28.78
N PRO A 183 12.65 38.55 27.82
CA PRO A 183 11.26 38.08 27.82
C PRO A 183 10.77 37.71 26.40
N ALA A 184 9.78 36.85 26.16
CA ALA A 184 8.93 36.06 27.06
C ALA A 184 8.46 34.73 26.41
N ALA A 185 8.07 33.75 27.24
CA ALA A 185 7.05 32.74 26.93
C ALA A 185 5.66 33.31 27.35
N PRO A 186 4.46 32.80 26.95
CA PRO A 186 4.04 31.39 26.87
C PRO A 186 3.05 31.14 25.67
N PRO A 187 1.99 30.31 25.75
CA PRO A 187 1.77 28.95 26.31
C PRO A 187 1.71 27.88 25.17
N ALA A 188 1.69 26.54 25.32
CA ALA A 188 1.30 25.57 26.35
C ALA A 188 -0.17 25.02 26.28
N VAL A 189 -0.30 23.77 25.75
CA VAL A 189 -1.44 22.78 25.78
C VAL A 189 -2.84 23.20 25.26
N PRO A 190 -3.76 22.25 24.92
CA PRO A 190 -3.63 20.79 24.69
C PRO A 190 -3.53 20.45 23.18
N ARG A 191 -3.02 19.30 22.70
CA ARG A 191 -3.29 17.87 22.97
C ARG A 191 -4.64 17.36 22.46
N GLU A 192 -4.61 16.10 21.99
CA GLU A 192 -5.70 15.31 21.42
C GLU A 192 -6.24 15.81 20.05
N GLY A 193 -6.36 14.96 19.03
CA GLY A 193 -5.86 13.59 18.95
C GLY A 193 -6.32 12.85 17.72
N GLN A 194 -5.48 11.90 17.30
CA GLN A 194 -5.84 10.70 16.56
C GLN A 194 -6.36 10.85 15.11
N LEU A 195 -5.80 10.21 14.08
CA LEU A 195 -4.70 9.24 13.85
C LEU A 195 -5.08 8.61 12.46
N GLY A 196 -4.37 8.26 11.38
CA GLY A 196 -3.01 8.14 10.71
C GLY A 196 -3.14 7.05 9.61
N SER A 197 -2.10 6.45 9.00
CA SER A 197 -2.21 5.18 8.19
C SER A 197 -0.85 4.62 7.67
N ALA A 198 -0.81 3.34 7.23
CA ALA A 198 0.32 2.55 6.72
C ALA A 198 0.57 2.71 5.19
N ALA A 199 1.30 1.76 4.59
CA ALA A 199 1.08 1.33 3.19
C ALA A 199 0.13 0.13 3.08
N GLY A 200 -0.48 -0.27 4.22
CA GLY A 200 -1.91 -0.59 4.28
C GLY A 200 -2.60 0.40 3.38
N ASP A 201 -3.06 -0.12 2.25
CA ASP A 201 -3.18 0.64 1.02
C ASP A 201 -1.94 1.43 0.57
N VAL A 202 -1.43 1.06 -0.63
CA VAL A 202 -0.76 2.03 -1.50
C VAL A 202 -1.64 3.29 -1.64
N ARG A 203 -2.97 3.15 -1.55
CA ARG A 203 -3.92 4.27 -1.55
C ARG A 203 -3.98 5.11 -0.27
N ASP A 204 -3.60 4.63 0.91
CA ASP A 204 -3.57 5.41 2.16
C ASP A 204 -2.18 6.02 2.36
N LEU A 205 -1.17 5.53 1.64
CA LEU A 205 0.03 6.31 1.35
C LEU A 205 -0.27 7.43 0.33
N TYR A 206 -1.01 7.16 -0.77
CA TYR A 206 -1.48 8.21 -1.69
C TYR A 206 -2.32 9.26 -0.95
N ALA A 207 -3.17 8.85 0.00
CA ALA A 207 -4.02 9.71 0.82
C ALA A 207 -3.28 10.87 1.49
N LYS A 208 -1.96 10.68 1.72
CA LYS A 208 -1.04 11.65 2.32
C LYS A 208 -0.32 12.55 1.29
N ILE A 209 -0.70 12.51 0.01
CA ILE A 209 -0.48 13.60 -0.97
C ILE A 209 -1.79 14.06 -1.62
N LEU A 210 -2.68 13.18 -2.08
CA LEU A 210 -4.01 13.49 -2.67
C LEU A 210 -5.08 12.46 -2.26
N PRO A 211 -6.40 12.68 -2.39
CA PRO A 211 -7.40 11.81 -1.76
C PRO A 211 -7.32 10.32 -2.14
N PRO A 212 -7.59 9.41 -1.19
CA PRO A 212 -8.04 8.06 -1.51
C PRO A 212 -9.55 8.13 -1.80
N PRO A 213 -10.07 7.48 -2.85
CA PRO A 213 -11.47 7.07 -2.84
C PRO A 213 -11.74 6.05 -1.72
N ALA A 214 -12.99 5.63 -1.48
CA ALA A 214 -13.25 4.33 -0.83
C ALA A 214 -13.25 3.19 -1.90
N GLY A 215 -13.02 1.93 -1.51
CA GLY A 215 -13.15 0.76 -2.41
C GLY A 215 -11.88 0.26 -3.16
N VAL A 216 -10.70 0.74 -2.79
CA VAL A 216 -9.35 0.16 -3.01
C VAL A 216 -8.64 0.56 -1.71
N GLY A 217 -8.13 -0.33 -0.88
CA GLY A 217 -7.88 -1.77 -0.97
C GLY A 217 -6.98 -2.17 -2.13
N PRO A 218 -5.64 -2.31 -1.97
CA PRO A 218 -4.89 -3.13 -2.91
C PRO A 218 -5.52 -4.51 -2.67
N GLU A 219 -6.21 -5.05 -3.67
CA GLU A 219 -6.63 -6.43 -3.56
C GLU A 219 -5.43 -7.32 -3.88
N GLU A 220 -4.40 -7.16 -3.06
CA GLU A 220 -3.45 -8.22 -2.86
C GLU A 220 -4.22 -9.38 -2.25
N ALA A 221 -4.58 -10.30 -3.12
CA ALA A 221 -5.22 -11.53 -2.76
C ALA A 221 -4.23 -12.41 -1.99
N ALA A 222 -4.03 -12.12 -0.69
CA ALA A 222 -3.42 -13.04 0.27
C ALA A 222 -3.89 -14.48 -0.04
N PRO A 223 -2.99 -15.46 -0.19
CA PRO A 223 -3.37 -16.82 -0.58
C PRO A 223 -4.50 -17.30 0.32
N ALA A 224 -5.66 -17.59 -0.29
CA ALA A 224 -6.91 -17.78 0.46
C ALA A 224 -6.77 -18.99 1.39
N GLU A 225 -7.32 -18.91 2.59
CA GLU A 225 -7.14 -19.91 3.63
C GLU A 225 -7.75 -21.26 3.21
N GLY A 226 -6.93 -22.12 2.62
CA GLY A 226 -7.25 -23.51 2.27
C GLY A 226 -7.40 -24.43 3.49
N GLY A 227 -8.03 -23.95 4.56
CA GLY A 227 -8.15 -24.61 5.87
C GLY A 227 -9.58 -24.62 6.43
N ALA A 228 -10.47 -23.73 5.98
CA ALA A 228 -11.89 -23.78 6.29
C ALA A 228 -12.70 -23.89 4.99
N ALA A 229 -13.97 -24.27 5.11
CA ALA A 229 -14.95 -23.72 4.20
C ALA A 229 -15.11 -22.23 4.57
N GLU A 230 -14.26 -21.37 3.98
CA GLU A 230 -14.65 -19.98 3.76
C GLU A 230 -16.07 -20.03 3.20
N THR A 231 -17.00 -19.42 3.92
CA THR A 231 -18.31 -19.17 3.34
C THR A 231 -18.01 -18.27 2.15
N VAL A 232 -18.25 -18.74 0.93
CA VAL A 232 -18.05 -17.92 -0.27
C VAL A 232 -19.08 -16.80 -0.19
N VAL A 233 -18.68 -15.72 0.49
CA VAL A 233 -19.27 -14.40 0.37
C VAL A 233 -19.11 -14.12 -1.11
N GLN A 234 -20.20 -14.29 -1.85
CA GLN A 234 -20.20 -14.07 -3.28
C GLN A 234 -19.87 -12.60 -3.47
N ARG A 235 -18.61 -12.34 -3.82
CA ARG A 235 -18.12 -11.01 -4.15
C ARG A 235 -18.97 -10.52 -5.32
N GLU A 236 -19.94 -9.67 -5.01
CA GLU A 236 -20.91 -9.17 -5.97
C GLU A 236 -20.13 -8.53 -7.12
N GLY A 237 -20.45 -8.90 -8.35
CA GLY A 237 -19.69 -8.49 -9.53
C GLY A 237 -20.18 -9.20 -10.78
N PHE A 238 -19.82 -8.68 -11.95
CA PHE A 238 -20.26 -9.23 -13.23
C PHE A 238 -19.41 -10.44 -13.62
N GLN A 239 -20.00 -11.64 -13.61
CA GLN A 239 -19.30 -12.85 -14.03
C GLN A 239 -19.46 -13.11 -15.54
N PHE A 240 -18.35 -13.05 -16.27
CA PHE A 240 -18.23 -13.37 -17.69
C PHE A 240 -17.48 -14.69 -17.84
N GLY A 241 -18.19 -15.80 -17.60
CA GLY A 241 -17.62 -17.14 -17.63
C GLY A 241 -16.51 -17.32 -16.59
N PRO A 242 -15.23 -17.47 -16.99
CA PRO A 242 -14.11 -17.61 -16.07
C PRO A 242 -13.65 -16.30 -15.41
N VAL A 243 -14.07 -15.13 -15.90
CA VAL A 243 -13.64 -13.82 -15.39
C VAL A 243 -14.74 -13.17 -14.54
N ARG A 244 -14.39 -12.68 -13.35
CA ARG A 244 -15.22 -11.77 -12.56
C ARG A 244 -14.73 -10.33 -12.76
N LEU A 245 -15.64 -9.45 -13.18
CA LEU A 245 -15.39 -8.01 -13.32
C LEU A 245 -16.05 -7.25 -12.16
N LEU A 246 -15.23 -6.52 -11.41
CA LEU A 246 -15.56 -5.68 -10.25
C LEU A 246 -15.38 -4.20 -10.63
N PRO A 247 -16.39 -3.55 -11.23
CA PRO A 247 -16.36 -2.11 -11.51
C PRO A 247 -16.73 -1.30 -10.27
N THR A 248 -15.96 -0.25 -10.02
CA THR A 248 -16.25 0.85 -9.09
C THR A 248 -15.98 2.17 -9.80
N LEU A 249 -16.75 3.21 -9.49
CA LEU A 249 -16.55 4.57 -9.96
C LEU A 249 -16.58 5.51 -8.76
N VAL A 250 -15.57 6.37 -8.60
CA VAL A 250 -15.64 7.48 -7.63
C VAL A 250 -15.41 8.81 -8.33
N THR A 251 -16.27 9.77 -8.02
CA THR A 251 -16.09 11.17 -8.41
C THR A 251 -15.73 11.99 -7.16
N SER A 252 -14.71 12.84 -7.28
CA SER A 252 -14.26 13.73 -6.21
C SER A 252 -14.29 15.18 -6.69
N TYR A 253 -14.82 16.10 -5.88
CA TYR A 253 -14.49 17.51 -5.94
C TYR A 253 -13.29 17.76 -5.02
N ILE A 254 -12.29 18.51 -5.49
CA ILE A 254 -11.05 18.81 -4.77
C ILE A 254 -10.80 20.32 -4.84
N ASP A 255 -10.58 20.94 -3.69
CA ASP A 255 -10.16 22.35 -3.52
C ASP A 255 -8.86 22.33 -2.72
N ALA A 256 -7.73 22.69 -3.34
CA ALA A 256 -6.40 22.34 -2.85
C ALA A 256 -5.35 23.45 -3.09
N ASP A 257 -4.63 23.83 -2.05
CA ASP A 257 -3.43 24.66 -2.12
C ASP A 257 -2.22 23.78 -2.45
N THR A 258 -1.67 23.94 -3.66
CA THR A 258 -0.69 23.02 -4.24
C THR A 258 0.49 23.77 -4.89
N ALA A 259 1.73 23.51 -4.45
CA ALA A 259 2.92 24.07 -5.11
C ALA A 259 3.33 23.21 -6.32
N LEU A 260 2.52 23.28 -7.39
CA LEU A 260 2.72 22.56 -8.65
C LEU A 260 3.74 23.26 -9.59
N LEU A 261 3.95 24.56 -9.37
CA LEU A 261 4.80 25.45 -10.17
C LEU A 261 6.21 25.57 -9.59
N ASP A 262 7.09 26.29 -10.30
CA ASP A 262 8.45 26.68 -9.86
C ASP A 262 8.48 27.66 -8.65
N THR A 263 7.39 27.77 -7.90
CA THR A 263 7.23 28.73 -6.80
C THR A 263 7.06 28.02 -5.45
N PRO A 264 7.75 28.46 -4.38
CA PRO A 264 7.53 27.92 -3.03
C PRO A 264 6.10 28.17 -2.52
N GLN A 265 5.44 29.23 -3.00
CA GLN A 265 4.07 29.53 -2.64
C GLN A 265 3.12 28.51 -3.27
N PRO A 266 2.29 27.79 -2.48
CA PRO A 266 1.24 26.96 -3.01
C PRO A 266 0.24 27.78 -3.82
N VAL A 267 -0.19 27.24 -4.96
CA VAL A 267 -1.24 27.84 -5.78
C VAL A 267 -2.51 27.01 -5.63
N ARG A 268 -3.62 27.70 -5.39
CA ARG A 268 -4.92 27.06 -5.20
C ARG A 268 -5.52 26.60 -6.51
N ASP A 269 -5.86 25.32 -6.61
CA ASP A 269 -6.66 24.76 -7.70
C ASP A 269 -8.01 24.21 -7.20
N ARG A 270 -8.97 24.13 -8.12
CA ARG A 270 -10.29 23.53 -7.89
C ARG A 270 -10.66 22.66 -9.08
N TYR A 271 -10.80 21.36 -8.85
CA TYR A 271 -11.05 20.42 -9.93
C TYR A 271 -11.95 19.26 -9.52
N PHE A 272 -12.60 18.66 -10.51
CA PHE A 272 -13.28 17.38 -10.37
C PHE A 272 -12.36 16.27 -10.87
N GLN A 273 -12.20 15.21 -10.08
CA GLN A 273 -11.47 13.99 -10.42
C GLN A 273 -12.46 12.83 -10.58
N ILE A 274 -12.29 12.02 -11.62
CA ILE A 274 -13.14 10.86 -11.93
C ILE A 274 -12.24 9.62 -12.00
N GLU A 275 -12.50 8.63 -11.14
CA GLU A 275 -11.71 7.43 -10.94
C GLU A 275 -12.56 6.16 -11.11
N PRO A 276 -12.69 5.62 -12.34
CA PRO A 276 -13.22 4.28 -12.54
C PRO A 276 -12.15 3.21 -12.25
N ARG A 277 -12.37 2.39 -11.21
CA ARG A 277 -11.62 1.15 -10.98
C ARG A 277 -12.30 0.01 -11.73
N LEU A 278 -11.54 -0.72 -12.54
CA LEU A 278 -11.92 -2.00 -13.13
C LEU A 278 -10.99 -3.09 -12.62
N THR A 279 -11.50 -4.03 -11.83
CA THR A 279 -10.74 -5.20 -11.37
C THR A 279 -11.28 -6.47 -12.02
N PHE A 280 -10.37 -7.25 -12.60
CA PHE A 280 -10.65 -8.50 -13.30
C PHE A 280 -9.99 -9.66 -12.52
N ASP A 281 -10.81 -10.46 -11.86
CA ASP A 281 -10.39 -11.65 -11.10
C ASP A 281 -10.66 -12.91 -11.94
N LEU A 282 -9.62 -13.72 -12.18
CA LEU A 282 -9.71 -15.02 -12.85
C LEU A 282 -9.51 -16.21 -11.90
N GLY A 283 -9.22 -15.96 -10.62
CA GLY A 283 -8.78 -16.98 -9.65
C GLY A 283 -9.82 -18.08 -9.38
N ALA A 284 -11.10 -17.79 -9.58
CA ALA A 284 -12.18 -18.78 -9.47
C ALA A 284 -12.19 -19.83 -10.59
N ALA A 285 -11.46 -19.61 -11.69
CA ALA A 285 -11.58 -20.40 -12.92
C ALA A 285 -10.25 -20.90 -13.51
N VAL A 286 -9.09 -20.48 -13.00
CA VAL A 286 -7.79 -21.05 -13.40
C VAL A 286 -7.52 -22.33 -12.59
N PRO A 287 -7.40 -23.53 -13.23
CA PRO A 287 -7.22 -24.77 -12.50
C PRO A 287 -5.93 -24.81 -11.66
N GLY A 288 -5.99 -25.52 -10.54
CA GLY A 288 -4.85 -25.74 -9.65
C GLY A 288 -4.59 -24.62 -8.63
N GLY A 289 -5.60 -23.79 -8.30
CA GLY A 289 -5.49 -22.78 -7.24
C GLY A 289 -4.58 -21.60 -7.60
N ARG A 290 -4.48 -21.27 -8.89
CA ARG A 290 -3.73 -20.09 -9.35
C ARG A 290 -4.61 -18.85 -9.25
N LYS A 291 -4.07 -17.76 -8.72
CA LYS A 291 -4.70 -16.45 -8.71
C LYS A 291 -4.12 -15.59 -9.80
N VAL A 292 -4.98 -14.90 -10.54
CA VAL A 292 -4.60 -13.83 -11.47
C VAL A 292 -5.60 -12.71 -11.29
N GLU A 293 -5.10 -11.52 -10.96
CA GLU A 293 -5.90 -10.29 -10.92
C GLU A 293 -5.27 -9.24 -11.82
N LEU A 294 -6.09 -8.53 -12.60
CA LEU A 294 -5.73 -7.27 -13.23
C LEU A 294 -6.61 -6.15 -12.67
N THR A 295 -6.02 -5.19 -11.95
CA THR A 295 -6.67 -3.94 -11.55
C THR A 295 -6.22 -2.81 -12.47
N TYR A 296 -7.16 -2.03 -13.02
CA TYR A 296 -6.92 -0.81 -13.80
C TYR A 296 -7.71 0.35 -13.19
N ASN A 297 -7.04 1.48 -12.93
CA ASN A 297 -7.61 2.66 -12.28
C ASN A 297 -7.07 3.95 -12.92
N PRO A 298 -7.55 4.35 -14.11
CA PRO A 298 -7.25 5.66 -14.66
C PRO A 298 -7.93 6.78 -13.87
N ARG A 299 -7.38 7.99 -13.94
CA ARG A 299 -7.95 9.20 -13.32
C ARG A 299 -8.07 10.30 -14.35
N PHE A 300 -9.27 10.85 -14.49
CA PHE A 300 -9.54 12.00 -15.36
C PHE A 300 -9.78 13.24 -14.50
N ARG A 301 -9.30 14.41 -14.94
CA ARG A 301 -9.45 15.68 -14.21
C ARG A 301 -10.04 16.74 -15.10
N THR A 302 -10.97 17.52 -14.56
CA THR A 302 -11.66 18.61 -15.26
C THR A 302 -11.90 19.79 -14.33
N SER A 303 -12.27 20.94 -14.89
CA SER A 303 -12.44 22.24 -14.21
C SER A 303 -11.18 22.88 -13.59
N THR A 304 -10.09 22.13 -13.44
CA THR A 304 -8.75 22.64 -13.06
C THR A 304 -8.31 23.87 -13.85
N ALA A 305 -7.68 24.82 -13.16
CA ALA A 305 -7.03 26.00 -13.76
C ALA A 305 -5.79 25.64 -14.58
N PHE A 306 -5.14 24.50 -14.29
CA PHE A 306 -3.88 24.06 -14.90
C PHE A 306 -4.14 23.12 -16.09
N PRO A 307 -3.82 23.51 -17.35
CA PRO A 307 -4.03 22.65 -18.51
C PRO A 307 -3.33 21.29 -18.41
N GLU A 308 -2.17 21.25 -17.75
CA GLU A 308 -1.32 20.08 -17.58
C GLU A 308 -2.05 19.00 -16.77
N LEU A 309 -2.79 19.38 -15.72
CA LEU A 309 -3.54 18.47 -14.86
C LEU A 309 -4.68 17.73 -15.59
N ARG A 310 -5.11 18.21 -16.77
CA ARG A 310 -6.21 17.61 -17.56
C ARG A 310 -5.81 16.31 -18.27
N HIS A 311 -4.51 15.99 -18.31
CA HIS A 311 -4.04 14.70 -18.80
C HIS A 311 -4.48 13.57 -17.86
N ALA A 312 -4.90 12.44 -18.44
CA ALA A 312 -5.31 11.28 -17.65
C ALA A 312 -4.11 10.60 -16.99
N THR A 313 -4.20 10.34 -15.69
CA THR A 313 -3.32 9.37 -15.03
C THR A 313 -3.82 7.97 -15.41
N HIS A 314 -2.92 7.03 -15.68
CA HIS A 314 -3.22 5.62 -15.90
C HIS A 314 -2.46 4.76 -14.89
N LEU A 315 -3.18 4.05 -14.02
CA LEU A 315 -2.61 3.08 -13.08
C LEU A 315 -3.10 1.68 -13.46
N ALA A 316 -2.20 0.72 -13.59
CA ALA A 316 -2.53 -0.68 -13.83
C ALA A 316 -1.67 -1.59 -12.95
N THR A 317 -2.22 -2.72 -12.50
CA THR A 317 -1.50 -3.72 -11.71
C THR A 317 -1.99 -5.11 -12.06
N LEU A 318 -1.06 -5.95 -12.54
CA LEU A 318 -1.26 -7.38 -12.77
C LEU A 318 -0.60 -8.13 -11.62
N SER A 319 -1.35 -8.99 -10.93
CA SER A 319 -0.82 -9.95 -9.95
C SER A 319 -1.02 -11.39 -10.44
N LEU A 320 -0.05 -12.25 -10.10
CA LEU A 320 -0.04 -13.67 -10.38
C LEU A 320 0.51 -14.40 -9.16
N GLU A 321 -0.26 -15.33 -8.61
CA GLU A 321 0.21 -16.34 -7.65
C GLU A 321 -0.13 -17.73 -8.20
N ALA A 322 0.87 -18.59 -8.32
CA ALA A 322 0.70 -19.93 -8.88
C ALA A 322 1.47 -20.97 -8.06
N PRO A 323 0.79 -21.94 -7.40
CA PRO A 323 1.48 -23.10 -6.86
C PRO A 323 2.06 -23.96 -7.99
N VAL A 324 3.30 -24.39 -7.83
CA VAL A 324 4.05 -25.21 -8.79
C VAL A 324 4.45 -26.52 -8.09
N GLY A 325 3.73 -27.58 -8.43
CA GLY A 325 3.82 -28.84 -7.70
C GLY A 325 3.29 -28.72 -6.27
N GLY A 326 3.86 -29.49 -5.34
CA GLY A 326 3.36 -29.60 -3.97
C GLY A 326 4.13 -28.81 -2.90
N ARG A 327 5.10 -27.97 -3.28
CA ARG A 327 6.04 -27.25 -2.38
C ARG A 327 6.43 -25.83 -2.79
N PHE A 328 6.28 -25.45 -4.06
CA PHE A 328 6.71 -24.14 -4.56
C PHE A 328 5.49 -23.26 -4.84
N THR A 329 5.61 -21.96 -4.58
CA THR A 329 4.66 -20.94 -5.04
C THR A 329 5.43 -19.88 -5.79
N VAL A 330 5.16 -19.75 -7.09
CA VAL A 330 5.69 -18.68 -7.95
C VAL A 330 4.78 -17.48 -7.85
N ARG A 331 5.37 -16.29 -7.73
CA ARG A 331 4.65 -15.02 -7.74
C ARG A 331 5.24 -14.05 -8.75
N ALA A 332 4.38 -13.29 -9.39
CA ALA A 332 4.76 -12.12 -10.16
C ALA A 332 3.77 -10.99 -9.91
N LEU A 333 4.28 -9.76 -9.86
CA LEU A 333 3.49 -8.53 -9.85
C LEU A 333 4.11 -7.56 -10.84
N HIS A 334 3.28 -6.96 -11.68
CA HIS A 334 3.68 -5.87 -12.57
C HIS A 334 2.75 -4.68 -12.34
N HIS A 335 3.32 -3.58 -11.86
CA HIS A 335 2.65 -2.30 -11.69
C HIS A 335 3.14 -1.31 -12.77
N TYR A 336 2.18 -0.65 -13.41
CA TYR A 336 2.41 0.42 -14.37
C TYR A 336 1.68 1.67 -13.89
N ALA A 337 2.42 2.78 -13.79
CA ALA A 337 1.83 4.09 -13.56
C ALA A 337 2.32 5.06 -14.65
N ARG A 338 1.41 5.84 -15.21
CA ARG A 338 1.71 7.01 -16.03
C ARG A 338 0.88 8.17 -15.51
N GLY A 339 1.52 9.25 -15.08
CA GLY A 339 0.84 10.28 -14.30
C GLY A 339 1.59 11.61 -14.31
N LEU A 340 1.17 12.50 -13.40
CA LEU A 340 1.66 13.87 -13.31
C LEU A 340 1.75 14.39 -11.87
N ILE A 341 0.73 14.12 -11.05
CA ILE A 341 0.66 14.57 -9.63
C ILE A 341 0.71 13.42 -8.62
N GLU A 342 0.74 12.18 -9.11
CA GLU A 342 1.03 10.98 -8.33
C GLU A 342 2.53 10.90 -7.94
N THR A 343 3.08 11.96 -7.36
CA THR A 343 4.53 12.06 -7.04
C THR A 343 5.00 11.00 -6.05
N THR A 344 4.10 10.44 -5.23
CA THR A 344 4.35 9.25 -4.38
C THR A 344 4.78 8.01 -5.15
N GLU A 345 4.47 7.90 -6.45
CA GLU A 345 4.94 6.79 -7.30
C GLU A 345 6.44 6.87 -7.57
N VAL A 346 6.96 8.08 -7.79
CA VAL A 346 8.35 8.30 -8.22
C VAL A 346 9.27 8.70 -7.05
N ASP A 347 8.70 9.24 -5.98
CA ASP A 347 9.38 9.70 -4.77
C ASP A 347 8.55 9.36 -3.51
N PRO A 348 8.48 8.08 -3.11
CA PRO A 348 7.74 7.66 -1.92
C PRO A 348 8.32 8.20 -0.61
N GLY A 349 9.59 8.61 -0.60
CA GLY A 349 10.25 9.28 0.53
C GLY A 349 9.98 10.79 0.59
N ARG A 350 9.22 11.38 -0.34
CA ARG A 350 8.80 12.79 -0.33
C ARG A 350 9.97 13.76 -0.20
N GLU A 351 11.04 13.64 -0.98
CA GLU A 351 12.05 14.70 -1.15
C GLU A 351 11.44 16.00 -1.68
N TYR A 352 10.41 15.90 -2.53
CA TYR A 352 9.65 17.01 -3.11
C TYR A 352 10.41 17.80 -4.19
N PHE A 353 9.75 17.97 -5.33
CA PHE A 353 10.28 18.65 -6.51
C PHE A 353 9.19 19.54 -7.10
N PHE A 354 9.63 20.63 -7.72
CA PHE A 354 8.77 21.50 -8.52
C PHE A 354 8.62 20.93 -9.94
N ARG A 355 7.62 21.47 -10.67
CA ARG A 355 7.22 21.12 -12.03
C ARG A 355 6.38 19.85 -12.17
N LEU A 356 5.21 20.07 -12.74
CA LEU A 356 4.38 19.05 -13.39
C LEU A 356 5.07 18.51 -14.66
N SER A 357 5.97 17.53 -14.52
CA SER A 357 6.47 16.76 -15.66
C SER A 357 5.81 15.37 -15.71
N PRO A 358 5.19 14.99 -16.84
CA PRO A 358 4.70 13.63 -17.06
C PRO A 358 5.75 12.56 -16.76
N PHE A 359 5.35 11.52 -16.02
CA PHE A 359 6.20 10.37 -15.74
C PHE A 359 5.58 9.07 -16.23
N THR A 360 6.42 8.05 -16.44
CA THR A 360 6.02 6.64 -16.60
C THR A 360 6.90 5.78 -15.71
N ARG A 361 6.26 5.06 -14.78
CA ARG A 361 6.88 4.09 -13.87
C ARG A 361 6.45 2.67 -14.25
N GLN A 362 7.42 1.75 -14.21
CA GLN A 362 7.21 0.31 -14.38
C GLN A 362 7.92 -0.45 -13.27
N GLN A 363 7.16 -1.03 -12.36
CA GLN A 363 7.69 -1.90 -11.31
C GLN A 363 7.30 -3.35 -11.61
N THR A 364 8.30 -4.21 -11.80
CA THR A 364 8.13 -5.66 -11.96
C THR A 364 8.80 -6.40 -10.82
N LEU A 365 8.05 -7.26 -10.15
CA LEU A 365 8.48 -8.10 -9.03
C LEU A 365 8.20 -9.55 -9.39
N ALA A 366 9.17 -10.44 -9.14
CA ALA A 366 9.02 -11.88 -9.35
C ALA A 366 9.72 -12.65 -8.23
N GLY A 367 9.10 -13.70 -7.72
CA GLY A 367 9.65 -14.48 -6.62
C GLY A 367 9.17 -15.93 -6.58
N VAL A 368 9.89 -16.74 -5.81
CA VAL A 368 9.59 -18.16 -5.58
C VAL A 368 9.71 -18.45 -4.09
N ALA A 369 8.58 -18.78 -3.47
CA ALA A 369 8.53 -19.33 -2.12
C ALA A 369 8.59 -20.86 -2.17
N VAL A 370 9.26 -21.45 -1.18
CA VAL A 370 9.47 -22.89 -0.98
C VAL A 370 9.03 -23.25 0.43
N SER A 371 7.95 -24.00 0.56
CA SER A 371 7.57 -24.59 1.85
C SER A 371 8.24 -25.96 1.99
N SER A 372 8.93 -26.20 3.11
CA SER A 372 9.51 -27.51 3.40
C SER A 372 8.46 -28.56 3.83
N GLY A 373 7.28 -28.10 4.28
CA GLY A 373 6.33 -28.89 5.07
C GLY A 373 6.68 -28.93 6.57
N GLY A 374 7.77 -28.28 6.97
CA GLY A 374 8.03 -27.76 8.33
C GLY A 374 7.98 -26.22 8.33
N ARG A 375 8.59 -25.58 9.35
CA ARG A 375 8.23 -24.22 9.78
C ARG A 375 8.95 -22.95 9.24
N PHE A 376 10.19 -22.85 8.78
CA PHE A 376 10.95 -23.55 7.74
C PHE A 376 10.34 -23.46 6.32
N SER A 377 9.92 -22.25 5.97
CA SER A 377 9.70 -21.79 4.59
C SER A 377 10.87 -20.90 4.13
N PHE A 378 11.10 -20.77 2.82
CA PHE A 378 12.18 -19.95 2.23
C PHE A 378 11.66 -19.20 1.00
N ASP A 379 12.03 -17.94 0.82
CA ASP A 379 11.62 -17.09 -0.31
C ASP A 379 12.84 -16.46 -1.00
N VAL A 380 12.80 -16.38 -2.33
CA VAL A 380 13.74 -15.59 -3.15
C VAL A 380 12.95 -14.70 -4.08
N LEU A 381 13.29 -13.42 -4.11
CA LEU A 381 12.54 -12.40 -4.83
C LEU A 381 13.46 -11.40 -5.52
N GLY A 382 13.26 -11.19 -6.81
CA GLY A 382 13.85 -10.11 -7.59
C GLY A 382 12.80 -9.07 -7.93
N SER A 383 13.19 -7.80 -8.01
CA SER A 383 12.36 -6.74 -8.55
C SER A 383 13.17 -5.68 -9.28
N ARG A 384 12.57 -5.13 -10.34
CA ARG A 384 13.05 -3.96 -11.07
C ARG A 384 11.99 -2.88 -11.02
N ASP A 385 12.33 -1.75 -10.44
CA ASP A 385 11.60 -0.50 -10.60
C ASP A 385 12.29 0.37 -11.65
N SER A 386 11.54 1.10 -12.45
CA SER A 386 12.04 1.94 -13.55
C SER A 386 11.13 3.15 -13.73
N VAL A 387 11.64 4.34 -13.42
CA VAL A 387 10.95 5.62 -13.60
C VAL A 387 11.62 6.39 -14.73
N HIS A 388 10.79 6.88 -15.66
CA HIS A 388 11.20 7.82 -16.71
C HIS A 388 10.31 9.06 -16.62
N LEU A 389 10.87 10.25 -16.79
CA LEU A 389 10.14 11.52 -16.83
C LEU A 389 10.41 12.24 -18.15
N SER A 390 9.47 13.08 -18.58
CA SER A 390 9.74 13.99 -19.71
C SER A 390 10.73 15.10 -19.34
N ASP A 391 11.45 15.58 -20.35
CA ASP A 391 12.51 16.58 -20.24
C ASP A 391 12.11 17.80 -19.39
N ASN A 392 13.08 18.33 -18.64
CA ASN A 392 12.95 19.48 -17.71
C ASN A 392 12.10 19.22 -16.44
N ALA A 393 11.80 17.97 -16.10
CA ALA A 393 11.32 17.60 -14.77
C ALA A 393 12.25 18.16 -13.66
N GLY A 394 11.68 18.47 -12.49
CA GLY A 394 12.47 18.76 -11.27
C GLY A 394 13.11 17.52 -10.64
N PHE A 395 13.06 16.38 -11.32
CA PHE A 395 13.49 15.04 -10.88
C PHE A 395 14.07 14.26 -12.07
N PHE A 396 14.46 13.00 -11.89
CA PHE A 396 15.32 12.28 -12.85
C PHE A 396 14.91 10.83 -13.10
N ASP A 397 15.17 10.39 -14.34
CA ASP A 397 15.08 9.00 -14.80
C ASP A 397 15.98 8.11 -13.93
N HIS A 398 15.42 7.03 -13.38
CA HIS A 398 16.17 6.10 -12.55
C HIS A 398 15.62 4.67 -12.60
N ARG A 399 16.47 3.72 -12.21
CA ARG A 399 16.14 2.30 -12.10
C ARG A 399 16.60 1.79 -10.75
N THR A 400 15.82 0.92 -10.11
CA THR A 400 16.21 0.23 -8.89
C THR A 400 16.07 -1.27 -9.11
N ASP A 401 17.20 -1.98 -9.18
CA ASP A 401 17.27 -3.43 -9.20
C ASP A 401 17.44 -3.93 -7.76
N LEU A 402 16.55 -4.79 -7.26
CA LEU A 402 16.59 -5.41 -5.94
C LEU A 402 16.59 -6.94 -6.08
N VAL A 403 17.42 -7.63 -5.31
CA VAL A 403 17.34 -9.07 -5.07
C VAL A 403 17.34 -9.33 -3.56
N ALA A 404 16.39 -10.13 -3.07
CA ALA A 404 16.31 -10.54 -1.67
C ALA A 404 16.14 -12.06 -1.52
N SER A 405 16.61 -12.58 -0.39
CA SER A 405 16.31 -13.92 0.09
C SER A 405 15.87 -13.87 1.56
N SER A 406 14.88 -14.69 1.93
CA SER A 406 14.27 -14.67 3.25
C SER A 406 14.11 -16.10 3.78
N LEU A 407 14.63 -16.38 4.97
CA LEU A 407 14.35 -17.59 5.74
C LEU A 407 13.19 -17.29 6.71
N ILE A 408 12.12 -18.08 6.63
CA ILE A 408 10.86 -17.83 7.32
C ILE A 408 10.64 -18.93 8.37
N TYR A 409 10.27 -18.50 9.59
CA TYR A 409 10.03 -19.37 10.74
C TYR A 409 8.70 -19.02 11.42
N GLU A 410 7.71 -19.90 11.27
CA GLU A 410 6.48 -19.88 12.05
C GLU A 410 6.79 -19.88 13.57
N LEU A 411 6.36 -18.83 14.26
CA LEU A 411 6.40 -18.75 15.73
C LEU A 411 5.16 -19.45 16.31
N GLY A 412 3.98 -19.11 15.80
CA GLY A 412 2.69 -19.66 16.22
C GLY A 412 1.71 -19.79 15.05
N PRO A 413 0.43 -20.14 15.30
CA PRO A 413 -0.58 -20.32 14.25
C PRO A 413 -0.91 -19.06 13.44
N ALA A 414 -0.60 -17.88 13.99
CA ALA A 414 -0.92 -16.57 13.40
C ALA A 414 0.29 -15.62 13.35
N SER A 415 1.52 -16.12 13.55
CA SER A 415 2.72 -15.28 13.62
C SER A 415 4.00 -15.99 13.18
N HIS A 416 4.88 -15.26 12.49
CA HIS A 416 6.14 -15.76 11.96
C HIS A 416 7.26 -14.69 12.03
N ALA A 417 8.50 -15.15 12.07
CA ALA A 417 9.70 -14.34 11.94
C ALA A 417 10.39 -14.61 10.60
N LEU A 418 11.00 -13.59 10.01
CA LEU A 418 11.77 -13.69 8.76
C LEU A 418 13.17 -13.12 8.98
N LEU A 419 14.21 -13.92 8.71
CA LEU A 419 15.58 -13.43 8.56
C LEU A 419 15.84 -13.18 7.07
N ARG A 420 16.10 -11.93 6.71
CA ARG A 420 16.20 -11.50 5.31
C ARG A 420 17.55 -10.87 5.01
N TYR A 421 18.09 -11.22 3.84
CA TYR A 421 19.15 -10.47 3.17
C TYR A 421 18.56 -9.80 1.91
N ALA A 422 18.97 -8.57 1.64
CA ALA A 422 18.61 -7.83 0.44
C ALA A 422 19.82 -7.09 -0.13
N TRP A 423 19.94 -7.09 -1.46
CA TRP A 423 20.91 -6.31 -2.21
C TRP A 423 20.19 -5.44 -3.23
N ASP A 424 20.45 -4.13 -3.17
CA ASP A 424 19.90 -3.14 -4.09
C ASP A 424 21.03 -2.58 -4.97
N HIS A 425 20.71 -2.25 -6.22
CA HIS A 425 21.57 -1.46 -7.10
C HIS A 425 20.75 -0.46 -7.92
N ILE A 426 21.22 0.78 -7.88
CA ILE A 426 20.79 1.86 -8.75
C ILE A 426 21.95 2.16 -9.72
N PRO A 427 21.82 1.89 -11.03
CA PRO A 427 22.84 2.22 -12.01
C PRO A 427 22.93 3.75 -12.22
N PRO A 428 24.05 4.27 -12.77
CA PRO A 428 24.15 5.68 -13.11
C PRO A 428 23.08 6.08 -14.15
N SER A 429 22.30 7.11 -13.84
CA SER A 429 21.40 7.76 -14.81
C SER A 429 22.16 8.70 -15.74
N ALA A 430 21.73 8.82 -16.99
CA ALA A 430 22.30 9.78 -17.95
C ALA A 430 22.03 11.24 -17.55
N GLN A 431 20.84 11.52 -16.99
CA GLN A 431 20.45 12.84 -16.50
C GLN A 431 21.16 13.20 -15.19
N ARG A 432 21.39 12.20 -14.33
CA ARG A 432 21.88 12.40 -12.96
C ARG A 432 22.82 11.27 -12.53
N ALA A 433 24.04 11.26 -13.05
CA ALA A 433 25.01 10.18 -12.79
C ALA A 433 25.33 9.96 -11.30
N ILE A 434 25.17 11.00 -10.47
CA ILE A 434 25.50 11.03 -9.03
C ILE A 434 24.71 10.03 -8.16
N ILE A 435 23.53 9.58 -8.61
CA ILE A 435 22.68 8.61 -7.90
C ILE A 435 23.10 7.14 -8.04
N GLU A 436 24.20 6.85 -8.78
CA GLU A 436 24.77 5.49 -8.80
C GLU A 436 25.04 5.02 -7.37
N SER A 437 24.41 3.91 -6.98
CA SER A 437 24.55 3.35 -5.64
C SER A 437 24.32 1.84 -5.61
N ARG A 438 24.85 1.22 -4.56
CA ARG A 438 24.64 -0.21 -4.20
C ARG A 438 24.43 -0.31 -2.70
N ALA A 439 23.53 -1.17 -2.26
CA ALA A 439 23.29 -1.40 -0.85
C ALA A 439 23.14 -2.88 -0.52
N SER A 440 23.58 -3.26 0.67
CA SER A 440 23.35 -4.56 1.30
C SER A 440 22.64 -4.33 2.63
N THR A 441 21.53 -5.04 2.85
CA THR A 441 20.72 -4.96 4.07
C THR A 441 20.52 -6.35 4.66
N VAL A 442 20.75 -6.48 5.96
CA VAL A 442 20.34 -7.64 6.76
C VAL A 442 19.26 -7.19 7.71
N SER A 443 18.10 -7.86 7.72
CA SER A 443 16.98 -7.53 8.60
C SER A 443 16.33 -8.76 9.24
N LEU A 444 15.77 -8.53 10.43
CA LEU A 444 14.82 -9.42 11.10
C LEU A 444 13.45 -8.76 11.03
N GLU A 445 12.46 -9.48 10.53
CA GLU A 445 11.04 -9.07 10.43
C GLU A 445 10.20 -10.01 11.31
N VAL A 446 9.22 -9.49 12.04
CA VAL A 446 8.24 -10.29 12.82
C VAL A 446 6.84 -9.83 12.45
N LYS A 447 6.01 -10.75 11.97
CA LYS A 447 4.72 -10.47 11.32
C LYS A 447 3.62 -11.36 11.88
N GLY A 448 2.42 -10.81 12.08
CA GLY A 448 1.21 -11.55 12.44
C GLY A 448 0.48 -11.01 13.67
N GLU A 449 -0.35 -11.84 14.32
CA GLU A 449 -1.00 -11.48 15.58
C GLU A 449 0.00 -11.61 16.74
N LEU A 450 0.28 -10.48 17.41
CA LEU A 450 1.25 -10.38 18.50
C LEU A 450 0.61 -10.69 19.86
N ILE A 451 -0.60 -10.16 20.08
CA ILE A 451 -1.52 -10.47 21.18
C ILE A 451 -2.95 -10.33 20.64
N PRO A 452 -4.00 -10.85 21.32
CA PRO A 452 -5.38 -10.79 20.82
C PRO A 452 -5.84 -9.41 20.33
N LEU A 453 -6.33 -9.38 19.08
CA LEU A 453 -6.74 -8.17 18.37
C LEU A 453 -5.62 -7.13 18.22
N VAL A 454 -4.35 -7.55 18.17
CA VAL A 454 -3.18 -6.73 17.81
C VAL A 454 -2.39 -7.46 16.73
N ARG A 455 -2.51 -6.97 15.50
CA ARG A 455 -1.72 -7.44 14.34
C ARG A 455 -0.53 -6.51 14.15
N GLY A 456 0.66 -7.06 13.96
CA GLY A 456 1.89 -6.30 13.81
C GLY A 456 2.77 -6.81 12.69
N ASP A 457 3.63 -5.91 12.22
CA ASP A 457 4.68 -6.12 11.25
C ASP A 457 5.86 -5.24 11.69
N LEU A 458 6.96 -5.84 12.13
CA LEU A 458 8.12 -5.13 12.66
C LEU A 458 9.40 -5.66 12.04
N MET A 459 9.95 -4.89 11.09
CA MET A 459 11.27 -5.08 10.50
C MET A 459 12.29 -4.15 11.16
N VAL A 460 13.39 -4.72 11.64
CA VAL A 460 14.59 -3.97 12.06
C VAL A 460 15.80 -4.57 11.33
N GLY A 461 16.64 -3.72 10.74
CA GLY A 461 17.81 -4.18 10.00
C GLY A 461 18.97 -3.20 10.01
N TYR A 462 20.12 -3.67 9.55
CA TYR A 462 21.30 -2.86 9.29
C TYR A 462 21.53 -2.78 7.78
N ARG A 463 21.77 -1.57 7.28
CA ARG A 463 22.02 -1.28 5.86
C ARG A 463 23.38 -0.61 5.71
N HIS A 464 24.21 -1.20 4.85
CA HIS A 464 25.39 -0.55 4.28
C HIS A 464 25.07 -0.16 2.84
N LEU A 465 25.25 1.11 2.49
CA LEU A 465 25.02 1.66 1.16
C LEU A 465 26.25 2.46 0.74
N SER A 466 26.73 2.21 -0.48
CA SER A 466 27.80 2.97 -1.13
C SER A 466 27.25 3.67 -2.37
N ALA A 467 27.53 4.97 -2.48
CA ALA A 467 27.17 5.83 -3.59
C ALA A 467 28.44 6.55 -4.10
N PRO A 468 29.27 5.88 -4.93
CA PRO A 468 30.65 6.30 -5.20
C PRO A 468 30.79 7.63 -5.96
N ARG A 469 29.68 8.20 -6.45
CA ARG A 469 29.65 9.50 -7.14
C ARG A 469 29.01 10.62 -6.33
N GLY A 470 28.50 10.35 -5.13
CA GLY A 470 27.88 11.33 -4.24
C GLY A 470 28.84 12.46 -3.84
N GLY A 471 28.29 13.64 -3.55
CA GLY A 471 29.05 14.76 -2.99
C GLY A 471 29.67 14.45 -1.63
N THR A 472 30.53 15.34 -1.15
CA THR A 472 31.32 15.09 0.08
C THR A 472 30.41 14.85 1.29
N GLY A 473 30.52 13.67 1.90
CA GLY A 473 29.67 13.20 3.00
C GLY A 473 28.42 12.40 2.57
N GLY A 474 28.02 12.49 1.31
CA GLY A 474 26.90 11.75 0.69
C GLY A 474 27.31 10.49 -0.06
N THR A 475 28.54 10.00 0.11
CA THR A 475 29.10 8.83 -0.60
C THR A 475 28.80 7.48 0.05
N GLN A 476 28.34 7.46 1.31
CA GLN A 476 28.02 6.23 2.03
C GLN A 476 26.95 6.42 3.12
N PHE A 477 26.17 5.38 3.37
CA PHE A 477 25.30 5.28 4.55
C PHE A 477 25.52 3.94 5.25
N ASP A 478 25.77 4.02 6.55
CA ASP A 478 25.90 2.89 7.45
C ASP A 478 24.97 3.13 8.64
N GLY A 479 24.02 2.22 8.87
CA GLY A 479 23.14 2.30 10.04
C GLY A 479 21.85 1.51 9.97
N THR A 480 21.05 1.70 11.02
CA THR A 480 19.77 1.00 11.21
C THR A 480 18.69 1.52 10.26
N VAL A 481 18.03 0.58 9.58
CA VAL A 481 16.76 0.76 8.89
C VAL A 481 15.64 0.06 9.67
N VAL A 482 14.44 0.63 9.62
CA VAL A 482 13.26 0.16 10.37
C VAL A 482 12.03 0.28 9.49
N ALA A 483 11.13 -0.70 9.55
CA ALA A 483 9.74 -0.53 9.18
C ALA A 483 8.87 -1.16 10.26
N ALA A 484 7.83 -0.46 10.70
CA ALA A 484 6.91 -0.93 11.72
C ALA A 484 5.47 -0.62 11.30
N SER A 485 4.55 -1.52 11.61
CA SER A 485 3.11 -1.34 11.57
C SER A 485 2.46 -2.16 12.67
N LEU A 486 1.43 -1.62 13.32
CA LEU A 486 0.79 -2.24 14.49
C LEU A 486 -0.70 -1.84 14.56
N ARG A 487 -1.60 -2.69 14.06
CA ARG A 487 -3.05 -2.49 14.12
C ARG A 487 -3.65 -3.10 15.39
N LYS A 488 -4.17 -2.25 16.28
CA LYS A 488 -5.06 -2.61 17.37
C LYS A 488 -6.51 -2.52 16.91
N GLU A 489 -7.20 -3.65 16.88
CA GLU A 489 -8.66 -3.71 16.73
C GLU A 489 -9.29 -3.60 18.14
N PHE A 490 -10.25 -2.68 18.32
CA PHE A 490 -11.03 -2.51 19.55
C PHE A 490 -12.44 -3.08 19.40
N THR A 491 -13.06 -2.87 18.25
CA THR A 491 -14.33 -3.48 17.83
C THR A 491 -14.25 -3.77 16.32
N PRO A 492 -15.19 -4.54 15.73
CA PRO A 492 -15.26 -4.73 14.27
C PRO A 492 -15.46 -3.43 13.48
N SER A 493 -15.80 -2.33 14.15
CA SER A 493 -15.96 -0.99 13.57
C SER A 493 -15.02 0.04 14.20
N ALA A 494 -13.96 -0.36 14.92
CA ALA A 494 -13.03 0.58 15.55
C ALA A 494 -11.62 -0.01 15.61
N SER A 495 -10.69 0.57 14.86
CA SER A 495 -9.29 0.14 14.88
C SER A 495 -8.33 1.31 14.82
N VAL A 496 -7.21 1.19 15.53
CA VAL A 496 -6.06 2.09 15.47
C VAL A 496 -4.87 1.35 14.88
N SER A 497 -4.06 1.99 14.06
CA SER A 497 -2.77 1.45 13.58
C SER A 497 -1.62 2.31 14.11
N LEU A 498 -0.38 1.81 14.13
CA LEU A 498 0.83 2.59 14.41
C LEU A 498 1.95 2.20 13.48
N ILE A 499 2.46 3.15 12.70
CA ILE A 499 3.45 2.97 11.65
C ILE A 499 4.64 3.88 11.87
N GLY A 500 5.80 3.40 11.48
CA GLY A 500 6.98 4.24 11.28
C GLY A 500 7.95 3.55 10.34
N PHE A 501 8.74 4.34 9.62
CA PHE A 501 9.86 3.80 8.84
C PHE A 501 11.11 4.66 8.97
N ARG A 502 12.25 4.06 8.65
CA ARG A 502 13.54 4.71 8.51
C ARG A 502 14.31 3.99 7.42
N ASP A 503 14.54 4.66 6.30
CA ASP A 503 15.25 4.09 5.15
C ASP A 503 15.95 5.18 4.31
N THR A 504 16.78 4.74 3.36
CA THR A 504 17.47 5.58 2.37
C THR A 504 16.70 5.61 1.06
N TYR A 505 16.48 6.80 0.49
CA TYR A 505 15.83 6.99 -0.80
C TYR A 505 16.77 7.69 -1.80
N PRO A 506 16.66 7.46 -3.12
CA PRO A 506 17.50 8.12 -4.12
C PRO A 506 17.23 9.62 -4.12
N SER A 507 18.27 10.46 -4.19
CA SER A 507 18.11 11.91 -4.05
C SER A 507 18.24 12.65 -5.37
N GLY A 508 17.25 13.49 -5.68
CA GLY A 508 17.24 14.48 -6.77
C GLY A 508 17.94 15.79 -6.41
N PHE A 509 18.18 16.04 -5.12
CA PHE A 509 18.70 17.31 -4.62
C PHE A 509 20.23 17.45 -4.75
N GLU A 510 20.67 18.33 -5.66
CA GLU A 510 22.06 18.82 -5.79
C GLU A 510 23.09 17.69 -5.89
N GLU A 511 24.07 17.61 -4.98
CA GLU A 511 25.09 16.55 -4.94
C GLU A 511 24.73 15.35 -4.05
N ASN A 512 23.55 15.32 -3.43
CA ASN A 512 23.14 14.16 -2.64
C ASN A 512 22.79 13.00 -3.59
N ALA A 513 23.41 11.85 -3.40
CA ALA A 513 23.05 10.61 -4.12
C ALA A 513 21.82 9.94 -3.51
N PHE A 514 21.66 10.07 -2.20
CA PHE A 514 20.54 9.56 -1.40
C PHE A 514 20.23 10.53 -0.25
N TYR A 515 19.03 10.41 0.32
CA TYR A 515 18.66 11.04 1.59
C TYR A 515 18.10 9.99 2.57
N VAL A 516 18.07 10.30 3.86
CA VAL A 516 17.49 9.42 4.89
C VAL A 516 16.14 9.98 5.30
N ALA A 517 15.05 9.27 4.98
CA ALA A 517 13.74 9.58 5.52
C ALA A 517 13.53 8.83 6.84
N THR A 518 12.91 9.48 7.83
CA THR A 518 12.43 8.83 9.05
C THR A 518 11.03 9.35 9.35
N SER A 519 10.06 8.48 9.52
CA SER A 519 8.65 8.85 9.70
C SER A 519 7.98 8.10 10.86
N ALA A 520 6.91 8.69 11.38
CA ALA A 520 5.97 8.08 12.30
C ALA A 520 4.56 8.61 12.01
N GLY A 521 3.58 7.72 11.83
CA GLY A 521 2.18 8.04 11.55
C GLY A 521 1.31 6.84 11.87
N LEU A 522 0.08 7.02 12.34
CA LEU A 522 -0.58 5.97 13.13
C LEU A 522 -2.10 6.16 13.11
N GLU A 523 -2.89 5.17 12.64
CA GLU A 523 -4.31 5.17 12.17
C GLU A 523 -5.42 5.18 13.21
N ALA A 524 -6.62 5.65 12.83
CA ALA A 524 -7.89 5.51 13.56
C ALA A 524 -9.08 5.54 12.57
N ASP A 525 -9.65 4.37 12.32
CA ASP A 525 -10.96 4.22 11.70
C ASP A 525 -12.01 3.98 12.79
N LEU A 526 -13.09 4.76 12.79
CA LEU A 526 -14.13 4.74 13.82
C LEU A 526 -15.53 4.77 13.18
N GLY A 527 -16.25 3.66 13.25
CA GLY A 527 -17.66 3.57 12.96
C GLY A 527 -18.48 4.30 14.02
N LEU A 528 -19.32 5.22 13.56
CA LEU A 528 -20.11 6.17 14.37
C LEU A 528 -21.62 5.88 14.21
N PRO A 529 -22.48 6.45 15.08
CA PRO A 529 -23.93 6.38 14.91
C PRO A 529 -24.41 6.86 13.53
N LEU A 530 -25.62 6.45 13.13
CA LEU A 530 -26.26 6.79 11.85
C LEU A 530 -25.58 6.23 10.58
N SER A 531 -24.76 5.17 10.74
CA SER A 531 -23.93 4.54 9.69
C SER A 531 -22.90 5.52 9.10
N LEU A 532 -22.40 6.42 9.96
CA LEU A 532 -21.27 7.30 9.69
C LEU A 532 -19.96 6.57 10.00
N VAL A 533 -18.89 6.95 9.31
CA VAL A 533 -17.54 6.42 9.53
C VAL A 533 -16.58 7.59 9.58
N PHE A 534 -15.78 7.70 10.64
CA PHE A 534 -14.68 8.65 10.74
C PHE A 534 -13.37 7.96 10.40
N HIS A 535 -12.48 8.69 9.71
CA HIS A 535 -11.10 8.29 9.43
C HIS A 535 -10.19 9.51 9.66
N GLY A 536 -9.22 9.39 10.57
CA GLY A 536 -8.22 10.43 10.79
C GLY A 536 -6.95 10.18 9.97
N THR A 537 -6.13 11.22 9.77
CA THR A 537 -4.67 11.05 9.70
C THR A 537 -3.89 11.98 10.63
N VAL A 538 -2.79 11.48 11.20
CA VAL A 538 -1.66 12.32 11.61
C VAL A 538 -0.36 11.59 11.29
N GLY A 539 0.66 12.34 10.87
CA GLY A 539 1.99 11.83 10.57
C GLY A 539 3.06 12.92 10.66
N TRP A 540 4.23 12.50 11.09
CA TRP A 540 5.47 13.27 11.11
C TRP A 540 6.51 12.54 10.25
N GLN A 541 7.31 13.28 9.51
CA GLN A 541 8.43 12.74 8.74
C GLN A 541 9.56 13.76 8.67
N ARG A 542 10.80 13.30 8.81
CA ARG A 542 12.00 14.10 8.64
C ARG A 542 12.91 13.52 7.57
N ASN A 543 13.29 14.35 6.60
CA ASN A 543 14.24 14.01 5.56
C ASN A 543 15.59 14.67 5.87
N GLY A 544 16.62 13.82 6.04
CA GLY A 544 17.98 14.21 6.37
C GLY A 544 18.92 14.00 5.19
N TYR A 545 19.50 15.11 4.71
CA TYR A 545 20.50 15.14 3.64
C TYR A 545 21.90 15.09 4.25
N ARG A 546 22.91 14.73 3.45
CA ARG A 546 24.29 14.52 3.94
C ARG A 546 25.28 15.55 3.42
N VAL A 547 25.15 15.96 2.16
CA VAL A 547 25.98 17.00 1.56
C VAL A 547 25.41 18.38 1.93
N PRO A 548 26.26 19.37 2.29
CA PRO A 548 25.84 20.78 2.43
C PRO A 548 25.11 21.27 1.18
N ALA A 549 24.07 22.08 1.37
CA ALA A 549 23.26 22.58 0.26
C ALA A 549 23.90 23.81 -0.42
N ALA A 550 23.68 24.02 -1.72
CA ALA A 550 24.18 25.19 -2.41
C ALA A 550 23.60 26.48 -1.78
N GLY A 551 24.49 27.39 -1.35
CA GLY A 551 24.11 28.59 -0.61
C GLY A 551 23.89 28.41 0.90
N LEU A 552 23.96 27.17 1.44
CA LEU A 552 23.97 26.90 2.88
C LEU A 552 25.28 26.20 3.30
N ALA A 553 25.94 26.72 4.33
CA ALA A 553 27.09 26.05 4.95
C ALA A 553 26.72 24.78 5.77
N VAL A 554 25.51 24.23 5.57
CA VAL A 554 24.92 23.09 6.29
C VAL A 554 24.09 22.24 5.33
N PRO A 555 23.91 20.92 5.59
CA PRO A 555 23.00 20.09 4.82
C PRO A 555 21.56 20.60 4.86
N ARG A 556 20.80 20.32 3.79
CA ARG A 556 19.35 20.46 3.78
C ARG A 556 18.73 19.60 4.89
N ARG A 557 17.60 20.06 5.44
CA ARG A 557 16.71 19.28 6.30
C ARG A 557 15.27 19.68 5.97
N ASP A 558 14.39 18.70 5.86
CA ASP A 558 12.95 18.95 5.80
C ASP A 558 12.25 18.23 6.95
N GLU A 559 11.28 18.89 7.56
CA GLU A 559 10.40 18.33 8.58
C GLU A 559 8.94 18.53 8.15
N LEU A 560 8.32 17.41 7.78
CA LEU A 560 6.96 17.31 7.27
C LEU A 560 6.04 16.90 8.43
N ILE A 561 4.98 17.67 8.67
CA ILE A 561 3.90 17.34 9.61
C ILE A 561 2.58 17.45 8.83
N GLY A 562 1.84 16.35 8.77
CA GLY A 562 0.56 16.28 8.07
C GLY A 562 -0.54 15.68 8.94
N TRP A 563 -1.77 16.15 8.76
CA TRP A 563 -2.95 15.58 9.41
C TRP A 563 -4.18 15.69 8.52
N SER A 564 -5.12 14.78 8.65
CA SER A 564 -6.43 14.84 8.00
C SER A 564 -7.55 14.38 8.92
N ALA A 565 -8.78 14.72 8.56
CA ALA A 565 -10.00 14.22 9.19
C ALA A 565 -11.07 14.06 8.12
N GLY A 566 -11.64 12.87 8.03
CA GLY A 566 -12.67 12.51 7.07
C GLY A 566 -13.89 11.92 7.75
N VAL A 567 -15.08 12.21 7.20
CA VAL A 567 -16.35 11.57 7.59
C VAL A 567 -17.04 11.04 6.34
N GLY A 568 -17.27 9.74 6.32
CA GLY A 568 -18.02 9.01 5.30
C GLY A 568 -19.40 8.55 5.79
N ARG A 569 -20.28 8.24 4.84
CA ARG A 569 -21.56 7.57 5.07
C ARG A 569 -21.91 6.66 3.89
N SER A 570 -22.22 5.40 4.16
CA SER A 570 -22.87 4.52 3.18
C SER A 570 -24.29 5.04 2.91
N LEU A 571 -24.59 5.37 1.65
CA LEU A 571 -25.92 5.76 1.20
C LEU A 571 -26.74 4.54 0.78
N THR A 572 -26.08 3.55 0.17
CA THR A 572 -26.60 2.21 -0.13
C THR A 572 -25.48 1.19 0.02
N ARG A 573 -25.75 -0.12 -0.17
CA ARG A 573 -24.68 -1.14 -0.24
C ARG A 573 -23.68 -0.95 -1.39
N TRP A 574 -24.00 -0.12 -2.38
CA TRP A 574 -23.16 0.16 -3.56
C TRP A 574 -22.73 1.62 -3.66
N SER A 575 -23.02 2.47 -2.66
CA SER A 575 -22.70 3.89 -2.76
C SER A 575 -22.42 4.57 -1.43
N PHE A 576 -21.48 5.52 -1.44
CA PHE A 576 -21.09 6.31 -0.28
C PHE A 576 -20.91 7.79 -0.64
N LEU A 577 -21.10 8.65 0.36
CA LEU A 577 -20.66 10.05 0.36
C LEU A 577 -19.55 10.18 1.40
N ARG A 578 -18.45 10.87 1.08
CA ARG A 578 -17.35 11.16 2.02
C ARG A 578 -16.91 12.61 1.88
N GLY A 579 -16.56 13.25 2.98
CA GLY A 579 -15.90 14.55 3.00
C GLY A 579 -14.63 14.49 3.83
N ASP A 580 -13.53 15.02 3.32
CA ASP A 580 -12.21 15.03 3.96
C ASP A 580 -11.62 16.43 3.98
N TYR A 581 -10.98 16.80 5.09
CA TYR A 581 -10.04 17.91 5.16
C TYR A 581 -8.65 17.40 5.52
N ARG A 582 -7.61 17.97 4.93
CA ARG A 582 -6.20 17.66 5.20
C ARG A 582 -5.34 18.92 5.18
N GLN A 583 -4.29 18.92 5.98
CA GLN A 583 -3.23 19.93 5.99
C GLN A 583 -1.85 19.24 6.00
N ASP A 584 -0.91 19.76 5.22
CA ASP A 584 0.51 19.38 5.24
C ASP A 584 1.38 20.62 5.41
N ARG A 585 2.18 20.65 6.48
CA ARG A 585 3.26 21.60 6.69
C ARG A 585 4.59 20.92 6.36
N ARG A 586 5.44 21.57 5.57
CA ARG A 586 6.88 21.31 5.50
C ARG A 586 7.62 22.53 6.02
N ASP A 587 8.34 22.36 7.12
CA ASP A 587 9.45 23.24 7.49
C ASP A 587 10.70 22.77 6.74
N SER A 588 11.44 23.68 6.10
CA SER A 588 12.72 23.38 5.45
C SER A 588 13.70 24.52 5.72
N ASN A 589 14.99 24.20 5.89
CA ASN A 589 16.02 25.24 5.99
C ASN A 589 16.33 25.93 4.66
N LEU A 590 15.69 25.52 3.56
CA LEU A 590 15.69 26.21 2.27
C LEU A 590 14.31 26.83 2.01
N PRO A 591 14.17 28.16 1.93
CA PRO A 591 12.88 28.82 1.69
C PRO A 591 12.15 28.41 0.40
N ALA A 592 12.87 27.83 -0.57
CA ALA A 592 12.27 27.24 -1.77
C ALA A 592 11.38 26.02 -1.45
N PHE A 593 11.71 25.24 -0.42
CA PHE A 593 10.99 24.03 -0.02
C PHE A 593 10.11 24.24 1.22
N ASP A 594 10.06 25.44 1.79
CA ASP A 594 9.20 25.78 2.92
C ASP A 594 7.74 25.94 2.44
N THR A 595 6.84 25.02 2.82
CA THR A 595 5.47 24.95 2.25
C THR A 595 4.39 24.63 3.29
N ASN A 596 3.16 25.07 3.04
CA ASN A 596 1.99 24.83 3.90
C ASN A 596 0.75 24.64 3.01
N GLY A 597 0.45 23.39 2.66
CA GLY A 597 -0.69 23.03 1.81
C GLY A 597 -1.92 22.65 2.64
N HIS A 598 -3.10 22.92 2.10
CA HIS A 598 -4.36 22.40 2.63
C HIS A 598 -5.23 21.87 1.50
N VAL A 599 -6.00 20.83 1.77
CA VAL A 599 -6.81 20.10 0.78
C VAL A 599 -8.17 19.78 1.38
N PHE A 600 -9.23 20.18 0.70
CA PHE A 600 -10.61 19.77 1.01
C PHE A 600 -11.15 18.91 -0.14
N ILE A 601 -11.75 17.77 0.20
CA ILE A 601 -12.29 16.80 -0.76
C ILE A 601 -13.75 16.47 -0.40
N VAL A 602 -14.60 16.35 -1.42
CA VAL A 602 -15.92 15.71 -1.31
C VAL A 602 -16.01 14.61 -2.36
N GLN A 603 -16.36 13.39 -1.94
CA GLN A 603 -16.41 12.20 -2.81
C GLN A 603 -17.79 11.56 -2.83
N LEU A 604 -18.22 11.16 -4.02
CA LEU A 604 -19.33 10.24 -4.25
C LEU A 604 -18.80 9.00 -4.96
N GLY A 605 -18.96 7.82 -4.36
CA GLY A 605 -18.60 6.56 -5.01
C GLY A 605 -19.79 5.64 -5.25
N LEU A 606 -19.66 4.81 -6.29
CA LEU A 606 -20.67 3.93 -6.85
C LEU A 606 -20.04 2.59 -7.29
N GLY A 607 -20.74 1.48 -7.11
CA GLY A 607 -20.42 0.18 -7.72
C GLY A 607 -20.13 -0.94 -6.73
N TYR A 608 -19.36 -1.94 -7.17
CA TYR A 608 -18.95 -3.08 -6.34
C TYR A 608 -17.73 -2.70 -5.51
N LEU A 609 -17.99 -1.80 -4.57
CA LEU A 609 -17.09 -1.47 -3.49
C LEU A 609 -16.79 -2.77 -2.71
N GLY A 610 -15.51 -3.01 -2.42
CA GLY A 610 -15.13 -3.96 -1.36
C GLY A 610 -15.81 -3.57 -0.03
N PRO A 611 -15.80 -4.46 0.99
CA PRO A 611 -16.53 -4.25 2.25
C PRO A 611 -16.32 -2.82 2.75
N ALA A 612 -17.41 -2.05 2.78
CA ALA A 612 -17.37 -0.60 2.93
C ALA A 612 -16.52 -0.20 4.14
N PRO A 613 -15.70 0.87 4.04
CA PRO A 613 -14.68 1.18 5.04
C PRO A 613 -15.31 1.25 6.43
N VAL A 614 -14.98 0.27 7.26
CA VAL A 614 -15.22 0.18 8.71
C VAL A 614 -16.65 0.55 9.17
N GLY A 615 -17.60 -0.36 8.89
CA GLY A 615 -18.71 -0.64 9.81
C GLY A 615 -19.97 0.22 9.65
N GLY A 616 -20.87 -0.16 8.74
CA GLY A 616 -22.18 0.47 8.63
C GLY A 616 -23.16 -0.32 7.75
N VAL A 617 -23.79 -1.37 8.31
CA VAL A 617 -25.01 -1.94 7.71
C VAL A 617 -26.11 -0.87 7.78
N PRO A 618 -26.87 -0.59 6.69
CA PRO A 618 -28.06 0.24 6.77
C PRO A 618 -29.15 -0.50 7.57
N ARG A 619 -29.74 0.19 8.55
CA ARG A 619 -30.91 -0.31 9.32
C ARG A 619 -32.19 -0.31 8.48
#